data_AF-A0A1X0T5R1-F1
#
_entry.id   AF-A0A1X0T5R1-F1
#
_cell.length_a   1.000
_cell.length_b   1.000
_cell.length_c   1.000
_cell.angle_alpha   90.00
_cell.angle_beta   90.00
_cell.angle_gamma   90.00
#
_symmetry.space_group_name_H-M   'P 1'
#
loop_
_entity.id
_entity.type
_entity.pdbx_description
1 polymer ?
#
loop_
_entity_poly.entity_id
_entity_poly.type
_entity_poly.pdbx_seq_one_letter_code
_entity_poly.pdbx_strand_id
1 'polypeptide(L)'
;MGLTTWPNDTIRKQDVVVSKTYLARPEIRELNRLTTILLDIFEDQLEMGRLVVMEDASTLLDRQLRDLGRAVLSTGGRVSAAEAKRLAEAEYATFAERRKRERHRSADEEIAELTRLARDLPRKPRK
;
A
#
# COMPACT_ATOMS: atom_id res chain seq x y z
N MET A 1 -2.94 2.01 -11.26
CA MET A 1 -2.15 2.28 -10.05
C MET A 1 -1.45 1.00 -9.64
N GLY A 2 -0.14 1.01 -9.43
CA GLY A 2 0.70 -0.20 -9.25
C GLY A 2 0.67 -0.82 -7.85
N LEU A 3 -0.47 -0.76 -7.15
CA LEU A 3 -0.59 -1.35 -5.81
C LEU A 3 -0.67 -2.88 -5.93
N THR A 4 0.05 -3.58 -5.08
CA THR A 4 0.12 -5.05 -5.02
C THR A 4 -0.69 -5.62 -3.85
N THR A 5 -0.79 -4.89 -2.74
CA THR A 5 -1.47 -5.37 -1.51
C THR A 5 -2.14 -4.24 -0.73
N TRP A 6 -3.40 -4.41 -0.33
CA TRP A 6 -4.12 -3.47 0.54
C TRP A 6 -5.02 -4.24 1.53
N PRO A 7 -5.33 -3.67 2.71
CA PRO A 7 -5.95 -4.41 3.82
C PRO A 7 -7.47 -4.61 3.68
N ASN A 8 -8.14 -3.78 2.89
CA ASN A 8 -9.60 -3.80 2.75
C ASN A 8 -10.02 -4.46 1.42
N ASP A 9 -11.31 -4.78 1.26
CA ASP A 9 -11.84 -5.26 -0.03
C ASP A 9 -11.68 -4.25 -1.18
N THR A 10 -11.47 -2.97 -0.81
CA THR A 10 -11.37 -1.87 -1.77
C THR A 10 -10.19 -0.98 -1.44
N ILE A 11 -9.51 -0.49 -2.49
CA ILE A 11 -8.40 0.46 -2.36
C ILE A 11 -8.93 1.78 -1.82
N ARG A 12 -8.35 2.24 -0.71
CA ARG A 12 -8.64 3.52 -0.07
C ARG A 12 -7.53 4.53 -0.34
N LYS A 13 -7.83 5.82 -0.14
CA LYS A 13 -6.87 6.91 -0.29
C LYS A 13 -5.65 6.75 0.63
N GLN A 14 -5.82 6.15 1.80
CA GLN A 14 -4.70 5.91 2.73
C GLN A 14 -3.74 4.85 2.21
N ASP A 15 -4.23 3.86 1.47
CA ASP A 15 -3.43 2.74 0.99
C ASP A 15 -2.39 3.19 -0.06
N VAL A 16 -2.71 4.22 -0.86
CA VAL A 16 -1.78 4.72 -1.90
C VAL A 16 -0.57 5.46 -1.36
N VAL A 17 -0.59 5.87 -0.09
CA VAL A 17 0.49 6.60 0.58
C VAL A 17 1.47 5.62 1.26
N VAL A 18 1.06 4.37 1.48
CA VAL A 18 1.89 3.36 2.14
C VAL A 18 2.82 2.72 1.12
N SER A 19 4.14 2.88 1.29
CA SER A 19 5.14 2.30 0.38
C SER A 19 5.07 0.77 0.30
N LYS A 20 4.81 0.09 1.42
CA LYS A 20 4.70 -1.38 1.49
C LYS A 20 3.61 -1.94 0.57
N THR A 21 2.57 -1.16 0.28
CA THR A 21 1.45 -1.54 -0.58
C THR A 21 1.84 -1.66 -2.06
N TYR A 22 3.03 -1.21 -2.44
CA TYR A 22 3.60 -1.37 -3.78
C TYR A 22 4.61 -2.52 -3.89
N LEU A 23 4.94 -3.20 -2.78
CA LEU A 23 5.93 -4.28 -2.77
C LEU A 23 5.29 -5.63 -3.10
N ALA A 24 5.99 -6.45 -3.87
CA ALA A 24 5.62 -7.84 -4.12
C ALA A 24 5.86 -8.71 -2.87
N ARG A 25 5.24 -9.89 -2.83
CA ARG A 25 5.37 -10.84 -1.69
C ARG A 25 6.84 -11.18 -1.35
N PRO A 26 7.75 -11.44 -2.32
CA PRO A 26 9.15 -11.69 -2.00
C PRO A 26 9.83 -10.48 -1.35
N GLU A 27 9.53 -9.27 -1.82
CA GLU A 27 10.11 -8.02 -1.31
C GLU A 27 9.62 -7.71 0.11
N ILE A 28 8.34 -7.96 0.41
CA ILE A 28 7.81 -7.81 1.78
C ILE A 28 8.49 -8.79 2.74
N ARG A 29 8.68 -10.05 2.32
CA ARG A 29 9.41 -11.03 3.15
C ARG A 29 10.84 -10.58 3.41
N GLU A 30 11.50 -10.06 2.39
CA GLU A 30 12.86 -9.56 2.48
C GLU A 30 12.95 -8.36 3.44
N LEU A 31 12.06 -7.38 3.28
CA LEU A 31 11.97 -6.21 4.16
C LEU A 31 11.78 -6.61 5.63
N ASN A 32 10.89 -7.56 5.89
CA ASN A 32 10.61 -8.02 7.26
C ASN A 32 11.84 -8.72 7.87
N ARG A 33 12.50 -9.62 7.13
CA ARG A 33 13.72 -10.29 7.61
C ARG A 33 14.82 -9.29 7.93
N LEU A 34 15.06 -8.33 7.04
CA LEU A 34 16.07 -7.29 7.22
C LEU A 34 15.76 -6.43 8.44
N THR A 35 14.48 -6.08 8.63
CA THR A 35 14.03 -5.29 9.79
C THR A 35 14.29 -6.03 11.10
N THR A 36 13.95 -7.32 11.18
CA THR A 36 14.24 -8.13 12.38
C THR A 36 15.74 -8.16 12.68
N ILE A 37 16.56 -8.52 11.70
CA ILE A 37 18.04 -8.58 11.89
C ILE A 37 18.59 -7.25 12.40
N LEU A 38 18.14 -6.13 11.82
CA LEU A 38 18.62 -4.80 12.21
C LEU A 38 18.18 -4.40 13.61
N LEU A 39 16.93 -4.73 13.99
CA LEU A 39 16.42 -4.43 15.33
C LEU A 39 17.17 -5.22 16.40
N ASP A 40 17.42 -6.51 16.17
CA ASP A 40 18.18 -7.36 17.10
C ASP A 40 19.61 -6.80 17.29
N ILE A 41 20.27 -6.37 16.21
CA ILE A 41 21.61 -5.75 16.29
C ILE A 41 21.54 -4.43 17.05
N PHE A 42 20.52 -3.62 16.84
CA PHE A 42 20.38 -2.32 17.52
C PHE A 42 20.16 -2.52 19.02
N GLU A 43 19.36 -3.52 19.39
CA GLU A 43 19.14 -3.92 20.78
C GLU A 43 20.46 -4.35 21.44
N ASP A 44 21.23 -5.24 20.80
CA ASP A 44 22.55 -5.66 21.30
C ASP A 44 23.51 -4.47 21.49
N GLN A 45 23.59 -3.54 20.51
CA GLN A 45 24.46 -2.37 20.63
C GLN A 45 24.00 -1.40 21.72
N LEU A 46 22.69 -1.30 21.95
CA LEU A 46 22.12 -0.49 23.03
C LEU A 46 22.45 -1.11 24.39
N GLU A 47 22.29 -2.43 24.55
CA GLU A 47 22.64 -3.14 25.79
C GLU A 47 24.14 -3.04 26.12
N MET A 48 25.00 -3.06 25.11
CA MET A 48 26.44 -2.85 25.28
C MET A 48 26.83 -1.38 25.54
N GLY A 49 25.87 -0.45 25.53
CA GLY A 49 26.11 0.99 25.72
C GLY A 49 26.85 1.66 24.55
N ARG A 50 26.86 1.04 23.37
CA ARG A 50 27.54 1.55 22.17
C ARG A 50 26.61 2.37 21.27
N LEU A 51 25.30 2.18 21.39
CA LEU A 51 24.29 2.96 20.68
C LEU A 51 23.67 3.98 21.64
N VAL A 52 24.08 5.24 21.53
CA VAL A 52 23.67 6.29 22.47
C VAL A 52 22.85 7.38 21.77
N VAL A 53 23.23 7.75 20.54
CA VAL A 53 22.52 8.78 19.76
C VAL A 53 22.01 8.25 18.42
N MET A 54 21.01 8.94 17.86
CA MET A 54 20.42 8.55 16.57
C MET A 54 21.41 8.62 15.39
N GLU A 55 22.45 9.45 15.50
CA GLU A 55 23.52 9.50 14.50
C GLU A 55 24.33 8.20 14.44
N ASP A 56 24.61 7.58 15.60
CA ASP A 56 25.26 6.27 15.68
C ASP A 56 24.35 5.20 15.06
N ALA A 57 23.04 5.28 15.32
CA ALA A 57 22.05 4.35 14.77
C ALA A 57 22.01 4.44 13.24
N SER A 58 22.03 5.65 12.68
CA SER A 58 22.08 5.85 11.23
C SER A 58 23.37 5.29 10.63
N THR A 59 24.51 5.53 11.28
CA THR A 59 25.81 5.04 10.81
C THR A 59 25.89 3.51 10.86
N LEU A 60 25.36 2.92 11.93
CA LEU A 60 25.28 1.47 12.11
C LEU A 60 24.34 0.83 11.08
N LEU A 61 23.18 1.43 10.82
CA LEU A 61 22.26 0.99 9.77
C LEU A 61 22.96 0.90 8.41
N ASP A 62 23.61 1.99 8.01
CA ASP A 62 24.31 2.09 6.73
C ASP A 62 25.42 1.04 6.61
N ARG A 63 26.19 0.83 7.70
CA ARG A 63 27.23 -0.20 7.75
C ARG A 63 26.62 -1.58 7.58
N GLN A 64 25.61 -1.92 8.38
CA GLN A 64 25.01 -3.25 8.37
C GLN A 64 24.35 -3.58 7.03
N LEU A 65 23.71 -2.59 6.39
CA LEU A 65 23.18 -2.76 5.04
C LEU A 65 24.30 -3.10 4.04
N ARG A 66 25.45 -2.41 4.09
CA ARG A 66 26.60 -2.73 3.22
C ARG A 66 27.16 -4.12 3.50
N ASP A 67 27.30 -4.50 4.77
CA ASP A 67 27.83 -5.81 5.18
C ASP A 67 26.91 -6.97 4.74
N LEU A 68 25.59 -6.73 4.69
CA LEU A 68 24.60 -7.65 4.14
C LEU A 68 24.53 -7.63 2.59
N GLY A 69 25.46 -6.93 1.93
CA GLY A 69 25.52 -6.82 0.47
C GLY A 69 24.41 -5.98 -0.15
N ARG A 70 23.79 -5.08 0.62
CA ARG A 70 22.69 -4.21 0.16
C ARG A 70 23.19 -2.85 -0.28
N ALA A 71 22.55 -2.33 -1.33
CA ALA A 71 22.80 -0.98 -1.79
C ALA A 71 22.19 0.03 -0.81
N VAL A 72 23.05 0.87 -0.24
CA VAL A 72 22.62 2.02 0.57
C VAL A 72 22.40 3.21 -0.35
N LEU A 73 21.25 3.87 -0.21
CA LEU A 73 20.94 5.09 -0.94
C LEU A 73 21.79 6.24 -0.40
N SER A 74 22.72 6.74 -1.21
CA SER A 74 23.58 7.88 -0.86
C SER A 74 22.89 9.24 -1.06
N THR A 75 21.75 9.27 -1.74
CA THR A 75 20.99 10.51 -2.01
C THR A 75 19.50 10.27 -1.81
N GLY A 76 18.79 11.28 -1.31
CA GLY A 76 17.34 11.23 -1.04
C GLY A 76 16.44 11.30 -2.28
N GLY A 77 17.01 11.20 -3.49
CA GLY A 77 16.28 11.43 -4.74
C GLY A 77 15.94 12.89 -5.00
N ARG A 78 15.05 13.13 -5.98
CA ARG A 78 14.62 14.47 -6.41
C ARG A 78 13.21 14.86 -5.95
N VAL A 79 12.44 13.90 -5.46
CA VAL A 79 11.01 14.06 -5.15
C VAL A 79 10.84 14.01 -3.64
N SER A 80 10.24 15.04 -3.07
CA SER A 80 9.94 15.08 -1.64
C SER A 80 8.82 14.10 -1.28
N ALA A 81 8.78 13.63 -0.03
CA ALA A 81 7.70 12.78 0.46
C ALA A 81 6.32 13.45 0.30
N ALA A 82 6.23 14.77 0.50
CA ALA A 82 5.01 15.55 0.33
C ALA A 82 4.54 15.56 -1.13
N GLU A 83 5.48 15.73 -2.07
CA GLU A 83 5.17 15.72 -3.50
C GLU A 83 4.77 14.33 -3.99
N ALA A 84 5.49 13.29 -3.58
CA ALA A 84 5.15 11.90 -3.89
C ALA A 84 3.74 11.54 -3.37
N LYS A 85 3.42 11.94 -2.13
CA LYS A 85 2.09 11.77 -1.55
C LYS A 85 1.02 12.50 -2.35
N ARG A 86 1.24 13.77 -2.71
CA ARG A 86 0.30 14.56 -3.52
C ARG A 86 0.02 13.88 -4.86
N LEU A 87 1.07 13.38 -5.53
CA LEU A 87 0.93 12.69 -6.82
C LEU A 87 0.12 11.39 -6.66
N ALA A 88 0.43 10.57 -5.66
CA ALA A 88 -0.30 9.34 -5.39
C ALA A 88 -1.79 9.60 -5.08
N GLU A 89 -2.08 10.64 -4.31
CA GLU A 89 -3.47 11.04 -4.01
C GLU A 89 -4.22 11.54 -5.24
N ALA A 90 -3.55 12.24 -6.16
CA ALA A 90 -4.14 12.69 -7.42
C ALA A 90 -4.48 11.51 -8.34
N GLU A 91 -3.57 10.54 -8.46
CA GLU A 91 -3.82 9.29 -9.20
C GLU A 91 -4.98 8.49 -8.58
N TYR A 92 -5.06 8.45 -7.24
CA TYR A 92 -6.19 7.85 -6.54
C TYR A 92 -7.52 8.52 -6.88
N ALA A 93 -7.57 9.85 -6.97
CA ALA A 93 -8.79 10.58 -7.30
C ALA A 93 -9.30 10.18 -8.70
N THR A 94 -8.41 10.13 -9.69
CA THR A 94 -8.74 9.66 -11.06
C THR A 94 -9.26 8.23 -11.05
N PHE A 95 -8.60 7.33 -10.31
CA PHE A 95 -9.05 5.96 -10.13
C PHE A 95 -10.43 5.87 -9.48
N ALA A 96 -10.67 6.64 -8.42
CA ALA A 96 -11.92 6.64 -7.67
C ALA A 96 -13.11 7.10 -8.53
N GLU A 97 -12.91 8.16 -9.33
CA GLU A 97 -13.94 8.65 -10.26
C GLU A 97 -14.26 7.62 -11.35
N ARG A 98 -13.24 7.00 -11.95
CA ARG A 98 -13.45 5.93 -12.93
C ARG A 98 -14.24 4.77 -12.33
N ARG A 99 -13.86 4.31 -11.13
CA ARG A 99 -14.55 3.24 -10.40
C ARG A 99 -15.99 3.61 -10.05
N LYS A 100 -16.25 4.86 -9.69
CA LYS A 100 -17.61 5.35 -9.39
C LYS A 100 -18.49 5.28 -10.64
N ARG A 101 -18.00 5.77 -11.79
CA ARG A 101 -18.73 5.73 -13.06
C ARG A 101 -19.06 4.30 -13.50
N GLU A 102 -18.10 3.39 -13.35
CA GLU A 102 -18.30 1.97 -13.68
C GLU A 102 -19.36 1.32 -12.79
N ARG A 103 -19.33 1.57 -11.46
CA ARG A 103 -20.36 1.07 -10.55
C ARG A 103 -21.75 1.58 -10.88
N HIS A 104 -21.89 2.86 -11.22
CA HIS A 104 -23.19 3.41 -11.63
C HIS A 104 -23.71 2.69 -12.87
N ARG A 105 -22.86 2.51 -13.90
CA ARG A 105 -23.25 1.80 -15.11
C ARG A 105 -23.70 0.37 -14.84
N SER A 106 -22.94 -0.40 -14.06
CA SER A 106 -23.31 -1.77 -13.71
C SER A 106 -24.62 -1.83 -12.91
N ALA A 107 -24.84 -0.89 -12.00
CA ALA A 107 -26.10 -0.81 -11.25
C ALA A 107 -27.30 -0.49 -12.15
N ASP A 108 -27.13 0.42 -13.11
CA ASP A 108 -28.19 0.75 -14.09
C ASP A 108 -28.54 -0.47 -14.96
N GLU A 109 -27.53 -1.23 -15.41
CA GLU A 109 -27.69 -2.47 -16.17
C GLU A 109 -28.43 -3.54 -15.34
N GLU A 110 -28.05 -3.73 -14.08
CA GLU A 110 -28.68 -4.68 -13.16
C GLU A 110 -30.15 -4.32 -12.86
N ILE A 111 -30.45 -3.04 -12.61
CA ILE A 111 -31.82 -2.56 -12.40
C ILE A 111 -32.67 -2.80 -13.65
N ALA A 112 -32.12 -2.59 -14.85
CA ALA A 112 -32.83 -2.83 -16.09
C ALA A 112 -33.17 -4.33 -16.27
N GLU A 113 -32.22 -5.23 -15.96
CA GLU A 113 -32.45 -6.67 -16.00
C GLU A 113 -33.52 -7.11 -14.97
N LEU A 114 -33.41 -6.65 -13.72
CA LEU A 114 -34.39 -6.94 -12.68
C LEU A 114 -35.79 -6.45 -13.06
N THR A 115 -35.88 -5.26 -13.68
CA THR A 115 -37.16 -4.72 -14.17
C THR A 115 -37.75 -5.57 -15.29
N ARG A 116 -36.91 -6.10 -16.20
CA ARG A 116 -37.37 -7.02 -17.26
C ARG A 116 -37.89 -8.32 -16.65
N LEU A 117 -37.12 -8.96 -15.77
CA LEU A 117 -37.53 -10.19 -15.09
C LEU A 117 -38.81 -10.00 -14.28
N ALA A 118 -38.98 -8.85 -13.62
CA ALA A 118 -40.20 -8.49 -12.90
C ALA A 118 -41.44 -8.39 -13.81
N ARG A 119 -41.28 -8.00 -15.08
CA ARG A 119 -42.38 -7.99 -16.05
C ARG A 119 -42.77 -9.40 -16.50
N ASP A 120 -41.80 -10.30 -16.58
CA ASP A 120 -41.99 -11.68 -17.06
C ASP A 120 -42.55 -12.62 -15.98
N LEU A 121 -42.58 -12.18 -14.72
CA LEU A 121 -43.15 -12.95 -13.61
C LEU A 121 -44.70 -13.00 -13.67
N PRO A 122 -45.32 -14.20 -13.57
CA PRO A 122 -46.76 -14.33 -13.60
C PRO A 122 -47.41 -13.64 -12.40
N ARG A 123 -48.46 -12.84 -12.66
CA ARG A 123 -49.20 -12.15 -11.59
C ARG A 123 -49.87 -13.17 -10.67
N LYS A 124 -49.61 -13.05 -9.37
CA LYS A 124 -50.22 -13.89 -8.32
C LYS A 124 -51.75 -13.75 -8.38
N PRO A 125 -52.53 -14.85 -8.43
CA PRO A 125 -53.99 -14.74 -8.45
C PRO A 125 -54.47 -14.09 -7.14
N ARG A 126 -55.30 -13.05 -7.25
CA ARG A 126 -55.94 -12.40 -6.09
C ARG A 126 -56.96 -13.38 -5.51
N LYS A 127 -56.82 -13.68 -4.22
CA LYS A 127 -57.80 -14.42 -3.40
C LYS A 127 -58.94 -13.51 -3.01
#